data_AF-A0A917WWA9-F1
#
_entry.id   AF-A0A917WWA9-F1
#
_cell.length_a   1.000
_cell.length_b   1.000
_cell.length_c   1.000
_cell.angle_alpha   90.00
_cell.angle_beta   90.00
_cell.angle_gamma   90.00
#
_symmetry.space_group_name_H-M   'P 1'
#
loop_
_entity.id
_entity.type
_entity.pdbx_description
1 polymer ?
#
loop_
_entity_poly.entity_id
_entity_poly.type
_entity_poly.pdbx_seq_one_letter_code
_entity_poly.pdbx_strand_id
1 'polypeptide(L)'
;MEAGWTLSDVWILRSIGGVDSLRGSPLRGVIAAADYLNHAIPQEDEFAAAVSRLAAAGLVEFDVAADRYWLTAAGQSSAAHRGTFSAGLAALPEPPPASPPQALPAGVFSAAVTSYLHGST
;
A
#
# COMPACT_ATOMS: atom_id res chain seq x y z
N MET A 1 20.75 5.24 3.38
CA MET A 1 19.76 4.90 2.33
C MET A 1 19.64 3.40 2.35
N GLU A 2 18.52 2.86 2.82
CA GLU A 2 18.31 1.41 2.80
C GLU A 2 18.04 1.00 1.35
N ALA A 3 18.95 0.19 0.79
CA ALA A 3 18.91 -0.28 -0.60
C ALA A 3 17.95 -1.47 -0.78
N GLY A 4 16.91 -1.58 0.05
CA GLY A 4 16.07 -2.76 0.17
C GLY A 4 14.61 -2.40 0.39
N TRP A 5 13.73 -3.36 0.16
CA TRP A 5 12.36 -3.28 0.64
C TRP A 5 12.33 -3.16 2.16
N THR A 6 11.37 -2.40 2.64
CA THR A 6 11.05 -2.26 4.05
C THR A 6 9.87 -3.16 4.40
N LEU A 7 9.68 -3.43 5.69
CA LEU A 7 8.44 -4.08 6.14
C LEU A 7 7.21 -3.26 5.73
N SER A 8 7.35 -1.92 5.68
CA SER A 8 6.29 -1.01 5.24
C SER A 8 5.81 -1.28 3.82
N ASP A 9 6.72 -1.62 2.91
CA ASP A 9 6.35 -1.93 1.53
C ASP A 9 5.52 -3.23 1.43
N VAL A 10 5.85 -4.24 2.24
CA VAL A 10 5.20 -5.56 2.18
C VAL A 10 3.77 -5.53 2.69
N TRP A 11 3.53 -4.93 3.87
CA TRP A 11 2.17 -4.91 4.41
C TRP A 11 1.28 -3.92 3.66
N ILE A 12 1.80 -2.81 3.12
CA ILE A 12 1.01 -1.94 2.22
C ILE A 12 0.63 -2.68 0.95
N LEU A 13 1.55 -3.41 0.31
CA LEU A 13 1.23 -4.25 -0.85
C LEU A 13 0.10 -5.25 -0.53
N ARG A 14 0.20 -5.96 0.60
CA ARG A 14 -0.83 -6.92 1.04
C ARG A 14 -2.15 -6.24 1.40
N SER A 15 -2.11 -5.04 1.96
CA SER A 15 -3.30 -4.27 2.31
C SER A 15 -4.07 -3.84 1.07
N ILE A 16 -3.38 -3.45 0.00
CA ILE A 16 -4.02 -3.15 -1.30
C ILE A 16 -4.62 -4.43 -1.90
N GLY A 17 -3.92 -5.56 -1.80
CA GLY A 17 -4.38 -6.86 -2.30
C GLY A 17 -5.53 -7.52 -1.52
N GLY A 18 -5.70 -7.16 -0.25
CA GLY A 18 -6.78 -7.69 0.59
C GLY A 18 -8.17 -7.15 0.24
N VAL A 19 -8.25 -6.17 -0.65
CA VAL A 19 -9.50 -5.52 -1.03
C VAL A 19 -9.84 -5.91 -2.46
N ASP A 20 -10.69 -6.92 -2.58
CA ASP A 20 -11.08 -7.54 -3.85
C ASP A 20 -11.97 -6.57 -4.67
N SER A 21 -11.35 -5.73 -5.47
CA SER A 21 -12.08 -4.84 -6.38
C SER A 21 -11.38 -4.71 -7.73
N LEU A 22 -12.07 -5.12 -8.79
CA LEU A 22 -11.67 -4.88 -10.19
C LEU A 22 -11.49 -3.39 -10.54
N ARG A 23 -11.84 -2.48 -9.64
CA ARG A 23 -11.80 -1.02 -9.81
C ARG A 23 -10.78 -0.35 -8.88
N GLY A 24 -10.04 -1.11 -8.09
CA GLY A 24 -9.18 -0.60 -7.04
C GLY A 24 -9.94 -0.06 -5.83
N SER A 25 -9.19 0.12 -4.77
CA SER A 25 -9.70 0.31 -3.42
C SER A 25 -9.47 1.75 -2.98
N PRO A 26 -10.44 2.38 -2.29
CA PRO A 26 -10.22 3.68 -1.68
C PRO A 26 -9.15 3.59 -0.58
N LEU A 27 -8.48 4.71 -0.30
CA LEU A 27 -7.46 4.79 0.75
C LEU A 27 -7.99 4.31 2.11
N ARG A 28 -9.25 4.62 2.42
CA ARG A 28 -9.97 4.09 3.60
C ARG A 28 -9.96 2.57 3.64
N GLY A 29 -10.22 1.92 2.51
CA GLY A 29 -10.24 0.45 2.40
C GLY A 29 -8.85 -0.14 2.60
N VAL A 30 -7.83 0.51 2.05
CA VAL A 30 -6.43 0.11 2.25
C VAL A 30 -6.02 0.27 3.73
N ILE A 31 -6.40 1.36 4.40
CA ILE A 31 -6.15 1.57 5.84
C ILE A 31 -6.85 0.49 6.67
N ALA A 32 -8.11 0.17 6.35
CA ALA A 32 -8.85 -0.87 7.07
C ALA A 32 -8.18 -2.25 6.90
N ALA A 33 -7.69 -2.56 5.70
CA ALA A 33 -6.95 -3.79 5.46
C ALA A 33 -5.59 -3.81 6.18
N ALA A 34 -4.90 -2.67 6.26
CA ALA A 34 -3.63 -2.53 6.97
C ALA A 34 -3.79 -2.77 8.48
N ASP A 35 -4.81 -2.17 9.09
CA ASP A 35 -5.12 -2.40 10.50
C ASP A 35 -5.55 -3.85 10.76
N TYR A 36 -6.35 -4.44 9.86
CA TYR A 36 -6.71 -5.86 9.98
C TYR A 36 -5.48 -6.80 9.89
N LEU A 37 -4.53 -6.52 9.00
CA LEU A 37 -3.37 -7.40 8.74
C LEU A 37 -2.23 -7.24 9.76
N ASN A 38 -1.99 -6.02 10.25
CA ASN A 38 -0.83 -5.70 11.10
C ASN A 38 -1.21 -5.12 12.47
N HIS A 39 -2.50 -4.91 12.74
CA HIS A 39 -3.00 -4.26 13.95
C HIS A 39 -2.41 -2.85 14.17
N ALA A 40 -2.20 -2.13 13.06
CA ALA A 40 -1.65 -0.79 13.04
C ALA A 40 -2.20 0.01 11.85
N ILE A 41 -2.34 1.33 12.03
CA ILE A 41 -2.62 2.26 10.94
C ILE A 41 -1.28 2.82 10.44
N PRO A 42 -0.99 2.77 9.12
CA PRO A 42 0.25 3.31 8.58
C PRO A 42 0.32 4.83 8.77
N GLN A 43 1.53 5.37 8.86
CA GLN A 43 1.72 6.82 8.75
C GLN A 43 1.60 7.27 7.28
N GLU A 44 1.30 8.55 7.06
CA GLU A 44 1.11 9.11 5.71
C GLU A 44 2.38 8.99 4.86
N ASP A 45 3.54 9.26 5.45
CA ASP A 45 4.84 9.17 4.81
C ASP A 45 5.25 7.72 4.52
N GLU A 46 4.96 6.79 5.44
CA GLU A 46 5.13 5.35 5.21
C GLU A 46 4.32 4.87 4.02
N PHE A 47 3.03 5.24 3.97
CA PHE A 47 2.14 4.87 2.88
C PHE A 47 2.60 5.48 1.55
N ALA A 48 2.87 6.80 1.52
CA ALA A 48 3.29 7.49 0.31
C ALA A 48 4.61 6.94 -0.25
N ALA A 49 5.59 6.66 0.63
CA ALA A 49 6.85 6.04 0.24
C ALA A 49 6.64 4.63 -0.30
N ALA A 50 5.85 3.79 0.38
CA ALA A 50 5.59 2.43 -0.03
C ALA A 50 4.88 2.35 -1.38
N VAL A 51 3.77 3.07 -1.55
CA VAL A 51 3.00 3.07 -2.81
C VAL A 51 3.87 3.55 -3.97
N SER A 52 4.71 4.56 -3.76
CA SER A 52 5.59 5.06 -4.81
C SER A 52 6.64 4.04 -5.26
N ARG A 53 7.27 3.33 -4.31
CA ARG A 53 8.25 2.28 -4.64
C ARG A 53 7.59 1.07 -5.29
N LEU A 54 6.44 0.64 -4.76
CA LEU A 54 5.68 -0.48 -5.33
C LEU A 54 5.19 -0.16 -6.75
N ALA A 55 4.78 1.09 -7.01
CA ALA A 55 4.41 1.53 -8.35
C ALA A 55 5.60 1.62 -9.30
N ALA A 56 6.73 2.15 -8.84
CA ALA A 56 7.98 2.16 -9.63
C ALA A 56 8.49 0.73 -9.93
N ALA A 57 8.14 -0.25 -9.09
CA ALA A 57 8.41 -1.67 -9.32
C ALA A 57 7.36 -2.37 -10.22
N GLY A 58 6.32 -1.66 -10.66
CA GLY A 58 5.22 -2.21 -11.44
C GLY A 58 4.32 -3.18 -10.67
N LEU A 59 4.29 -3.11 -9.33
CA LEU A 59 3.47 -3.97 -8.47
C LEU A 59 2.11 -3.34 -8.13
N VAL A 60 2.06 -2.01 -8.06
CA VAL A 60 0.86 -1.23 -7.72
C VAL A 60 0.61 -0.19 -8.79
N GLU A 61 -0.66 0.06 -9.07
CA GLU A 61 -1.10 1.24 -9.80
C GLU A 61 -2.11 1.99 -8.92
N PHE A 62 -2.21 3.30 -9.13
CA PHE A 62 -3.11 4.13 -8.36
C PHE A 62 -3.54 5.38 -9.15
N ASP A 63 -4.73 5.87 -8.82
CA ASP A 63 -5.28 7.15 -9.24
C ASP A 63 -5.64 7.94 -7.99
N VAL A 64 -4.82 8.96 -7.69
CA VAL A 64 -4.99 9.83 -6.52
C VAL A 64 -6.26 10.66 -6.64
N ALA A 65 -6.63 11.11 -7.85
CA ALA A 65 -7.80 11.96 -8.06
C ALA A 65 -9.10 11.17 -7.88
N ALA A 66 -9.10 9.89 -8.25
CA ALA A 66 -10.23 8.99 -8.07
C ALA A 66 -10.24 8.26 -6.71
N ASP A 67 -9.21 8.44 -5.87
CA ASP A 67 -8.97 7.66 -4.65
C ASP A 67 -9.06 6.15 -4.93
N ARG A 68 -8.20 5.64 -5.82
CA ARG A 68 -8.16 4.22 -6.19
C ARG A 68 -6.75 3.69 -6.18
N TYR A 69 -6.55 2.55 -5.53
CA TYR A 69 -5.29 1.82 -5.46
C TYR A 69 -5.53 0.34 -5.80
N TRP A 70 -4.76 -0.24 -6.72
CA TRP A 70 -4.91 -1.65 -7.08
C TRP A 70 -3.57 -2.33 -7.36
N LEU A 71 -3.58 -3.66 -7.24
CA LEU A 71 -2.44 -4.48 -7.60
C LEU A 71 -2.42 -4.76 -9.10
N THR A 72 -1.25 -4.66 -9.71
CA THR A 72 -1.01 -5.23 -11.05
C THR A 72 -1.02 -6.76 -10.97
N ALA A 73 -0.95 -7.46 -12.11
CA ALA A 73 -0.79 -8.91 -12.11
C ALA A 73 0.46 -9.38 -11.36
N ALA A 74 1.58 -8.63 -11.49
CA ALA A 74 2.81 -8.90 -10.74
C ALA A 74 2.61 -8.65 -9.24
N GLY A 75 1.96 -7.54 -8.87
CA GLY A 75 1.61 -7.23 -7.50
C GLY A 75 0.74 -8.31 -6.85
N GLN A 76 -0.26 -8.82 -7.56
CA GLN A 76 -1.13 -9.90 -7.07
C GLN A 76 -0.33 -11.17 -6.79
N SER A 77 0.58 -11.55 -7.69
CA SER A 77 1.48 -12.70 -7.50
C SER A 77 2.35 -12.53 -6.25
N SER A 78 2.95 -11.34 -6.07
CA SER A 78 3.76 -11.02 -4.89
C SER A 78 2.94 -10.96 -3.59
N ALA A 79 1.71 -10.42 -3.65
CA ALA A 79 0.82 -10.32 -2.49
C ALA A 79 0.24 -11.68 -2.08
N ALA A 80 0.07 -12.62 -3.01
CA ALA A 80 -0.44 -13.95 -2.77
C ALA A 80 0.47 -14.82 -1.88
N HIS A 81 1.69 -14.36 -1.61
CA HIS A 81 2.65 -15.09 -0.80
C HIS A 81 2.17 -15.20 0.66
N ARG A 82 1.79 -16.42 1.06
CA ARG A 82 1.32 -16.73 2.41
C ARG A 82 2.50 -16.94 3.34
N GLY A 83 2.61 -16.11 4.38
CA GLY A 83 3.70 -16.16 5.36
C GLY A 83 3.85 -14.86 6.13
N THR A 84 4.90 -14.76 6.95
CA THR A 84 5.23 -13.51 7.66
C THR A 84 5.54 -12.38 6.68
N PHE A 85 5.49 -11.12 7.14
CA PHE A 85 5.90 -9.98 6.30
C PHE A 85 7.38 -10.08 5.90
N SER A 86 8.26 -10.60 6.76
CA SER A 86 9.67 -10.83 6.44
C SER A 86 9.86 -11.83 5.29
N ALA A 87 9.06 -12.90 5.25
CA ALA A 87 9.07 -13.84 4.13
C ALA A 87 8.53 -13.19 2.84
N GLY A 88 7.53 -12.32 2.96
CA GLY A 88 7.02 -11.53 1.84
C GLY A 88 8.08 -10.59 1.26
N LEU A 89 8.90 -9.98 2.11
CA LEU A 89 10.00 -9.09 1.71
C LEU A 89 11.01 -9.80 0.79
N ALA A 90 11.37 -11.03 1.13
CA ALA A 90 12.27 -11.85 0.33
C ALA A 90 11.69 -12.32 -1.01
N ALA A 91 10.37 -12.22 -1.18
CA ALA A 91 9.66 -12.64 -2.39
C ALA A 91 9.31 -11.48 -3.33
N LEU A 92 9.62 -10.24 -2.95
CA LEU A 92 9.49 -9.09 -3.84
C LEU A 92 10.63 -9.11 -4.87
N PRO A 93 10.38 -8.61 -6.10
CA PRO A 93 11.46 -8.36 -7.07
C PRO A 93 12.47 -7.35 -6.51
N GLU A 94 13.61 -7.13 -7.15
CA GLU A 94 14.56 -6.09 -6.70
C GLU A 94 13.86 -4.71 -6.62
N PRO A 95 14.06 -3.94 -5.54
CA PRO A 95 13.44 -2.63 -5.42
C PRO A 95 13.99 -1.67 -6.48
N PRO A 96 13.15 -0.80 -7.05
CA PRO A 96 13.60 0.22 -7.98
C PRO A 96 14.53 1.21 -7.27
N PRO A 97 15.36 1.95 -8.02
CA PRO A 97 16.13 3.05 -7.44
C PRO A 97 15.21 4.01 -6.70
N ALA A 98 15.71 4.54 -5.59
CA ALA A 98 14.96 5.44 -4.74
C ALA A 98 14.38 6.61 -5.56
N SER A 99 13.06 6.70 -5.56
CA SER A 99 12.31 7.78 -6.19
C SER A 99 11.62 8.60 -5.09
N PRO A 100 11.49 9.93 -5.27
CA PRO A 100 10.77 10.75 -4.30
C PRO A 100 9.33 10.23 -4.15
N PRO A 101 8.80 10.18 -2.92
CA PRO A 101 7.44 9.72 -2.71
C PRO A 101 6.46 10.65 -3.43
N GLN A 102 5.51 10.06 -4.13
CA GLN A 102 4.35 10.76 -4.65
C GLN A 102 3.57 11.33 -3.48
N ALA A 103 3.46 12.67 -3.44
CA ALA A 103 2.69 13.35 -2.41
C ALA A 103 1.20 13.08 -2.59
N LEU A 104 0.51 12.82 -1.49
CA LEU A 104 -0.95 12.87 -1.44
C LEU A 104 -1.40 14.34 -1.33
N PRO A 105 -2.60 14.70 -1.82
CA PRO A 105 -3.17 16.01 -1.56
C PRO A 105 -3.33 16.21 -0.06
N ALA A 106 -3.05 17.43 0.41
CA ALA A 106 -3.03 17.74 1.83
C ALA A 106 -4.32 17.32 2.53
N GLY A 107 -4.19 16.58 3.63
CA GLY A 107 -5.30 16.15 4.48
C GLY A 107 -6.08 14.93 3.99
N VAL A 108 -5.84 14.42 2.77
CA VAL A 108 -6.53 13.23 2.25
C VAL A 108 -6.28 12.00 3.12
N PHE A 109 -5.03 11.80 3.53
CA PHE A 109 -4.69 10.66 4.39
C PHE A 109 -5.36 10.75 5.76
N SER A 110 -5.26 11.91 6.41
CA SER A 110 -5.90 12.16 7.72
C SER A 110 -7.43 12.02 7.64
N ALA A 111 -8.06 12.48 6.56
CA ALA A 111 -9.49 12.32 6.33
C ALA A 111 -9.87 10.84 6.17
N ALA A 112 -9.08 10.05 5.42
CA ALA A 112 -9.32 8.62 5.25
C ALA A 112 -9.18 7.84 6.57
N VAL A 113 -8.17 8.15 7.39
CA VAL A 113 -8.01 7.61 8.75
C VAL A 113 -9.22 7.97 9.62
N THR A 114 -9.65 9.23 9.59
CA THR A 114 -10.81 9.71 10.35
C THR A 114 -12.11 9.00 9.93
N SER A 115 -12.33 8.83 8.63
CA SER A 115 -13.49 8.11 8.08
C SER A 115 -13.49 6.63 8.48
N TYR A 116 -12.31 5.99 8.46
CA TYR A 116 -12.15 4.61 8.92
C TYR A 116 -12.50 4.48 10.42
N LEU A 117 -11.90 5.30 11.28
CA LEU A 117 -12.09 5.25 12.73
C LEU A 117 -13.53 5.57 13.18
N HIS A 118 -14.22 6.46 12.47
CA HIS A 118 -15.57 6.90 12.83
C HIS A 118 -16.68 6.24 11.98
N GLY A 119 -16.34 5.29 11.12
CA GLY A 119 -17.31 4.52 10.33
C GLY A 119 -18.15 5.34 9.34
N SER A 120 -17.71 6.53 8.95
CA SER A 120 -18.49 7.41 8.07
C SER A 120 -18.34 6.98 6.60
N THR A 121 -19.47 6.58 6.00
CA THR A 121 -19.64 6.23 4.57
C THR A 121 -19.77 7.44 3.68
#